data_AF-A0A9W7CGC1-F1
#
_entry.id   AF-A0A9W7CGC1-F1
#
_cell.length_a   1.000
_cell.length_b   1.000
_cell.length_c   1.000
_cell.angle_alpha   90.00
_cell.angle_beta   90.00
_cell.angle_gamma   90.00
#
_symmetry.space_group_name_H-M   'P 1'
#
loop_
_entity.id
_entity.type
_entity.pdbx_description
1 polymer ?
#
loop_
_entity_poly.entity_id
_entity_poly.type
_entity_poly.pdbx_seq_one_letter_code
_entity_poly.pdbx_strand_id
1 'polypeptide(L)'
;MHQSYLGRNPSLPPDRPPQIAVTRYKVVLPSGVTGWVSASSRIADDRYDITRFVPQPTWRYHPSLKLLERTDPRMKGEGGQRGEKKIAAFDLDGTLQVTKLGTPPYLATSTSEFRPYSDSVTSKIRSLHSDGYRVVIFSNQGGLGDKVEGGKADVVRGRLDELGGVWGVPFTAFVATGRSGSKGGGKCRKPEKGMWEWFVEEHNRGVRPDSGDSFFVGDAAGRQGDHGDCDVEFAKRVGIKFFTPEEYFGPEGR
;
A
#
# COMPACT_ATOMS: atom_id res chain seq x y z
N MET A 1 46.87 46.58 -30.81
CA MET A 1 46.70 45.43 -31.72
C MET A 1 46.26 44.24 -30.86
N HIS A 2 44.98 43.87 -30.87
CA HIS A 2 44.47 42.59 -31.45
C HIS A 2 45.23 41.36 -30.92
N GLN A 3 44.65 40.34 -30.25
CA GLN A 3 43.41 39.62 -30.56
C GLN A 3 42.77 38.94 -29.31
N SER A 4 41.46 38.71 -29.45
CA SER A 4 40.55 37.85 -28.69
C SER A 4 40.92 36.37 -28.64
N TYR A 5 40.65 35.67 -27.53
CA TYR A 5 40.31 34.24 -27.55
C TYR A 5 39.18 33.90 -26.56
N LEU A 6 38.11 33.35 -27.13
CA LEU A 6 36.91 32.83 -26.48
C LEU A 6 37.19 31.51 -25.73
N GLY A 7 36.37 31.23 -24.73
CA GLY A 7 36.61 30.24 -23.68
C GLY A 7 36.46 28.77 -24.05
N ARG A 8 36.85 27.93 -23.09
CA ARG A 8 36.40 26.55 -22.95
C ARG A 8 36.13 26.26 -21.48
N ASN A 9 34.85 26.14 -21.16
CA ASN A 9 34.32 25.62 -19.91
C ASN A 9 34.50 24.09 -19.95
N PRO A 10 35.08 23.42 -18.92
CA PRO A 10 35.14 21.97 -18.89
C PRO A 10 33.72 21.41 -18.85
N SER A 11 33.40 20.58 -19.85
CA SER A 11 32.10 19.95 -20.07
C SER A 11 31.62 19.21 -18.83
N LEU A 12 30.49 19.66 -18.28
CA LEU A 12 29.64 18.84 -17.40
C LEU A 12 29.27 17.54 -18.14
N PRO A 13 29.20 16.39 -17.45
CA PRO A 13 28.72 15.16 -18.06
C PRO A 13 27.30 15.39 -18.61
N PRO A 14 26.93 14.77 -19.74
CA PRO A 14 25.59 14.92 -20.29
C PRO A 14 24.58 14.47 -19.23
N ASP A 15 23.69 15.38 -18.85
CA ASP A 15 22.53 15.09 -18.02
C ASP A 15 21.85 13.85 -18.60
N ARG A 16 21.84 12.77 -17.81
CA ARG A 16 21.04 11.60 -18.14
C ARG A 16 19.61 12.12 -18.25
N PRO A 17 18.91 12.00 -19.40
CA PRO A 17 17.54 12.47 -19.51
C PRO A 17 16.75 11.82 -18.36
N PRO A 18 15.86 12.56 -17.68
CA PRO A 18 15.04 11.97 -16.64
C PRO A 18 14.43 10.71 -17.23
N GLN A 19 14.57 9.58 -16.53
CA GLN A 19 13.89 8.35 -16.93
C GLN A 19 12.41 8.71 -17.01
N ILE A 20 11.91 8.90 -18.24
CA ILE A 20 10.50 9.14 -18.49
C ILE A 20 9.84 7.88 -17.96
N ALA A 21 9.11 8.01 -16.85
CA ALA A 21 8.35 6.91 -16.30
C ALA A 21 7.46 6.38 -17.42
N VAL A 22 7.81 5.22 -17.97
CA VAL A 22 7.00 4.56 -19.00
C VAL A 22 5.72 4.17 -18.29
N THR A 23 4.69 4.99 -18.44
CA THR A 23 3.42 4.76 -17.76
C THR A 23 2.83 3.50 -18.37
N ARG A 24 2.71 2.45 -17.54
CA ARG A 24 2.05 1.21 -17.90
C ARG A 24 0.62 1.25 -17.37
N TYR A 25 -0.34 0.97 -18.24
CA TYR A 25 -1.76 1.02 -17.96
C TYR A 25 -2.31 -0.39 -17.98
N LYS A 26 -3.10 -0.76 -16.97
CA LYS A 26 -3.88 -1.99 -17.02
C LYS A 26 -5.19 -1.68 -17.74
N VAL A 27 -5.38 -2.29 -18.91
CA VAL A 27 -6.58 -2.13 -19.73
C VAL A 27 -7.48 -3.33 -19.50
N VAL A 28 -8.77 -3.10 -19.31
CA VAL A 28 -9.80 -4.14 -19.28
C VAL A 28 -10.51 -4.10 -20.63
N LEU A 29 -10.42 -5.19 -21.40
CA LEU A 29 -11.15 -5.33 -22.65
C LEU A 29 -12.64 -5.56 -22.35
N PRO A 30 -13.56 -5.22 -23.28
CA PRO A 30 -14.98 -5.57 -23.16
C PRO A 30 -15.24 -7.07 -22.96
N SER A 31 -14.30 -7.92 -23.37
CA SER A 31 -14.30 -9.37 -23.15
C SER A 31 -13.91 -9.81 -21.72
N GLY A 32 -13.61 -8.86 -20.82
CA GLY A 32 -13.15 -9.13 -19.45
C GLY A 32 -11.66 -9.46 -19.33
N VAL A 33 -10.93 -9.58 -20.43
CA VAL A 33 -9.49 -9.85 -20.45
C VAL A 33 -8.71 -8.60 -20.04
N THR A 34 -7.75 -8.74 -19.11
CA THR A 34 -6.90 -7.64 -18.69
C THR A 34 -5.49 -7.74 -19.28
N GLY A 35 -4.95 -6.64 -19.77
CA GLY A 35 -3.58 -6.55 -20.30
C GLY A 35 -2.85 -5.27 -19.87
N TRP A 36 -1.53 -5.26 -20.01
CA TRP A 36 -0.69 -4.07 -19.75
C TRP A 36 -0.31 -3.39 -21.07
N VAL A 37 -0.51 -2.08 -21.17
CA VAL A 37 -0.04 -1.27 -22.32
C VAL A 37 0.90 -0.17 -21.83
N SER A 38 1.94 0.14 -22.58
CA SER A 38 2.80 1.32 -22.34
C SER A 38 2.39 2.44 -23.28
N ALA A 39 2.00 3.62 -22.78
CA ALA A 39 1.72 4.74 -23.68
C ALA A 39 3.02 5.45 -24.06
N SER A 40 3.51 5.17 -25.27
CA SER A 40 4.06 6.23 -26.11
C SER A 40 2.89 6.78 -26.92
N SER A 41 2.63 8.08 -26.78
CA SER A 41 1.65 8.90 -27.51
C SER A 41 0.88 8.24 -28.68
N ARG A 42 -0.46 8.34 -28.61
CA ARG A 42 -1.49 8.03 -29.63
C ARG A 42 -2.01 6.59 -29.66
N ILE A 43 -2.91 6.28 -28.72
CA ILE A 43 -4.00 5.33 -29.00
C ILE A 43 -5.29 5.97 -28.45
N ALA A 44 -5.87 6.87 -29.24
CA ALA A 44 -7.29 7.16 -29.16
C ALA A 44 -7.95 6.17 -30.13
N ASP A 45 -8.25 4.97 -29.62
CA ASP A 45 -9.02 3.95 -30.33
C ASP A 45 -10.29 3.75 -29.51
N ASP A 46 -11.44 4.06 -30.12
CA ASP A 46 -12.77 4.11 -29.50
C ASP A 46 -13.25 2.74 -28.99
N ARG A 47 -12.45 1.68 -29.18
CA ARG A 47 -12.66 0.33 -28.63
C ARG A 47 -12.24 0.18 -27.17
N TYR A 48 -11.56 1.17 -26.60
CA TYR A 48 -11.13 1.16 -25.21
C TYR A 48 -12.00 2.12 -24.38
N ASP A 49 -12.72 1.59 -23.40
CA ASP A 49 -13.36 2.42 -22.37
C ASP A 49 -12.26 3.01 -21.46
N ILE A 50 -11.72 4.14 -21.89
CA ILE A 50 -10.68 4.91 -21.20
C ILE A 50 -11.24 5.68 -19.98
N THR A 51 -12.48 5.47 -19.53
CA THR A 51 -13.04 6.21 -18.39
C THR A 51 -12.50 5.75 -17.02
N ARG A 52 -11.70 4.67 -16.97
CA ARG A 52 -11.17 4.07 -15.73
C ARG A 52 -9.65 4.15 -15.63
N PHE A 53 -9.12 5.37 -15.68
CA PHE A 53 -7.73 5.64 -15.30
C PHE A 53 -7.58 5.40 -13.79
N VAL A 54 -6.99 4.27 -13.38
CA VAL A 54 -6.48 4.12 -12.01
C VAL A 54 -5.03 4.62 -12.03
N PRO A 55 -4.75 5.81 -11.48
CA PRO A 55 -3.40 6.35 -11.50
C PRO A 55 -2.46 5.46 -10.66
N GLN A 56 -1.22 5.27 -11.14
CA GLN A 56 -0.27 4.35 -10.52
C GLN A 56 0.10 4.83 -9.11
N PRO A 57 0.11 3.94 -8.10
CA PRO A 57 0.54 4.30 -6.76
C PRO A 57 2.03 4.65 -6.75
N THR A 58 2.41 5.53 -5.83
CA THR A 58 3.81 5.87 -5.56
C THR A 58 4.34 5.05 -4.39
N TRP A 59 5.57 4.57 -4.50
CA TRP A 59 6.27 3.86 -3.44
C TRP A 59 7.45 4.68 -2.90
N ARG A 60 7.61 4.74 -1.58
CA ARG A 60 8.72 5.44 -0.91
C ARG A 60 9.22 4.61 0.27
N TYR A 61 10.54 4.46 0.39
CA TYR A 61 11.16 3.86 1.57
C TYR A 61 11.72 4.94 2.50
N HIS A 62 11.49 4.78 3.80
CA HIS A 62 11.98 5.65 4.87
C HIS A 62 12.99 4.87 5.71
N PRO A 63 14.31 4.97 5.44
CA PRO A 63 15.32 4.13 6.10
C PRO A 63 15.40 4.31 7.62
N SER A 64 15.18 5.54 8.12
CA SER A 64 15.20 5.85 9.56
C SER A 64 14.06 5.19 10.33
N LEU A 65 12.94 4.93 9.67
CA LEU A 65 11.73 4.29 10.23
C LEU A 65 11.65 2.79 9.89
N LYS A 66 12.53 2.29 9.00
CA LYS A 66 12.41 0.97 8.36
C LYS A 66 10.99 0.75 7.83
N LEU A 67 10.51 1.72 7.07
CA LEU A 67 9.11 1.80 6.65
C LEU A 67 9.02 1.97 5.13
N LEU A 68 8.38 1.02 4.47
CA LEU A 68 8.02 1.14 3.06
C LEU A 68 6.57 1.62 2.96
N GLU A 69 6.34 2.66 2.18
CA GLU A 69 5.08 3.38 2.06
C GLU A 69 4.57 3.30 0.63
N ARG A 70 3.30 2.94 0.48
CA ARG A 70 2.53 3.02 -0.77
C ARG A 70 1.47 4.10 -0.63
N THR A 71 1.42 5.04 -1.56
CA THR A 71 0.38 6.07 -1.60
C THR A 71 -0.31 6.11 -2.96
N ASP A 72 -1.64 6.05 -2.96
CA ASP A 72 -2.44 6.31 -4.15
C ASP A 72 -2.47 7.82 -4.46
N PRO A 73 -2.21 8.27 -5.69
CA PRO A 73 -2.15 9.69 -6.02
C PRO A 73 -3.51 10.40 -5.88
N ARG A 74 -4.64 9.67 -5.88
CA ARG A 74 -5.97 10.23 -5.53
C ARG A 74 -6.06 10.70 -4.07
N MET A 75 -5.07 10.35 -3.24
CA MET A 75 -4.93 10.85 -1.87
C MET A 75 -4.20 12.19 -1.81
N LYS A 76 -3.54 12.63 -2.89
CA LYS A 76 -2.70 13.84 -2.96
C LYS A 76 -3.38 14.96 -3.77
N GLY A 77 -3.05 16.22 -3.47
CA GLY A 77 -3.44 17.40 -4.26
C GLY A 77 -4.71 18.14 -3.82
N GLU A 78 -5.02 19.25 -4.51
CA GLU A 78 -6.15 20.17 -4.24
C GLU A 78 -7.54 19.56 -4.53
N GLY A 79 -7.60 18.36 -5.12
CA GLY A 79 -8.79 17.52 -5.24
C GLY A 79 -8.64 16.11 -4.65
N GLY A 80 -7.51 15.83 -3.99
CA GLY A 80 -7.29 14.54 -3.33
C GLY A 80 -8.04 14.43 -2.01
N GLN A 81 -8.26 13.20 -1.53
CA GLN A 81 -9.04 12.96 -0.30
C GLN A 81 -8.48 13.81 0.86
N ARG A 82 -9.36 14.58 1.51
CA ARG A 82 -9.00 15.44 2.66
C ARG A 82 -8.66 14.56 3.87
N GLY A 83 -8.04 15.14 4.90
CA GLY A 83 -7.86 14.42 6.16
C GLY A 83 -9.22 13.98 6.70
N GLU A 84 -9.36 12.70 7.00
CA GLU A 84 -10.64 12.10 7.40
C GLU A 84 -10.66 11.76 8.89
N LYS A 85 -11.84 11.88 9.51
CA LYS A 85 -12.04 11.43 10.90
C LYS A 85 -12.29 9.92 10.99
N LYS A 86 -12.86 9.32 9.95
CA LYS A 86 -13.23 7.90 9.91
C LYS A 86 -12.14 7.08 9.24
N ILE A 87 -11.46 6.23 10.00
CA ILE A 87 -10.37 5.40 9.49
C ILE A 87 -10.74 3.92 9.56
N ALA A 88 -10.70 3.25 8.42
CA ALA A 88 -10.79 1.80 8.33
C ALA A 88 -9.39 1.26 8.07
N ALA A 89 -8.78 0.70 9.10
CA ALA A 89 -7.41 0.22 9.04
C ALA A 89 -7.37 -1.32 9.05
N PHE A 90 -6.42 -1.90 8.33
CA PHE A 90 -6.35 -3.35 8.12
C PHE A 90 -4.90 -3.86 8.23
N ASP A 91 -4.71 -5.06 8.77
CA ASP A 91 -3.56 -5.87 8.42
C ASP A 91 -3.69 -6.43 6.98
N LEU A 92 -2.60 -6.95 6.41
CA LEU A 92 -2.57 -7.57 5.10
C LEU A 92 -2.70 -9.10 5.16
N ASP A 93 -1.73 -9.78 5.78
CA ASP A 93 -1.47 -11.21 5.60
C ASP A 93 -2.22 -12.01 6.68
N GLY A 94 -3.24 -12.78 6.29
CA GLY A 94 -4.19 -13.40 7.23
C GLY A 94 -5.48 -12.60 7.39
N THR A 95 -5.52 -11.36 6.89
CA THR A 95 -6.65 -10.44 7.07
C THR A 95 -7.33 -10.04 5.77
N LEU A 96 -6.61 -9.39 4.85
CA LEU A 96 -7.15 -9.00 3.55
C LEU A 96 -6.93 -10.09 2.51
N GLN A 97 -5.86 -10.87 2.68
CA GLN A 97 -5.47 -11.95 1.80
C GLN A 97 -4.89 -13.11 2.61
N VAL A 98 -4.95 -14.30 2.01
CA VAL A 98 -4.30 -15.51 2.50
C VAL A 98 -3.57 -16.19 1.34
N THR A 99 -2.64 -17.08 1.66
CA THR A 99 -2.04 -17.93 0.62
C THR A 99 -3.00 -19.06 0.24
N LYS A 100 -3.05 -19.39 -1.05
CA LYS A 100 -3.96 -20.41 -1.60
C LYS A 100 -3.73 -21.80 -1.00
N LEU A 101 -2.48 -22.11 -0.67
CA LEU A 101 -2.05 -23.43 -0.20
C LEU A 101 -1.67 -23.46 1.29
N GLY A 102 -1.98 -22.41 2.05
CA GLY A 102 -1.59 -22.28 3.46
C GLY A 102 -0.07 -22.10 3.68
N THR A 103 0.70 -21.87 2.62
CA THR A 103 2.12 -21.53 2.71
C THR A 103 2.30 -20.26 3.54
N PRO A 104 3.26 -20.18 4.48
CA PRO A 104 3.51 -18.95 5.21
C PRO A 104 3.78 -17.77 4.26
N PRO A 105 3.09 -16.62 4.39
CA PRO A 105 3.18 -15.49 3.45
C PRO A 105 4.61 -15.01 3.18
N TYR A 106 5.51 -15.07 4.17
CA TYR A 106 6.91 -14.66 4.02
C TYR A 106 7.78 -15.62 3.19
N LEU A 107 7.25 -16.80 2.83
CA LEU A 107 7.87 -17.78 1.93
C LEU A 107 7.33 -17.71 0.50
N ALA A 108 6.19 -17.05 0.28
CA ALA A 108 5.62 -16.90 -1.05
C ALA A 108 6.58 -16.14 -1.99
N THR A 109 6.62 -16.58 -3.24
CA THR A 109 7.54 -16.09 -4.27
C THR A 109 6.83 -15.33 -5.39
N SER A 110 5.51 -15.45 -5.47
CA SER A 110 4.66 -14.80 -6.46
C SER A 110 3.39 -14.21 -5.84
N THR A 111 2.89 -13.12 -6.41
CA THR A 111 1.57 -12.56 -6.06
C THR A 111 0.44 -13.54 -6.34
N SER A 112 0.61 -14.39 -7.36
CA SER A 112 -0.37 -15.41 -7.77
C SER A 112 -0.62 -16.49 -6.73
N GLU A 113 0.22 -16.61 -5.70
CA GLU A 113 0.04 -17.54 -4.58
C GLU A 113 -1.00 -17.03 -3.57
N PHE A 114 -1.45 -15.79 -3.69
CA PHE A 114 -2.41 -15.17 -2.79
C PHE A 114 -3.82 -15.16 -3.38
N ARG A 115 -4.80 -15.21 -2.49
CA ARG A 115 -6.21 -14.94 -2.78
C ARG A 115 -6.78 -14.00 -1.71
N PRO A 116 -7.89 -13.30 -1.99
CA PRO A 116 -8.61 -12.59 -0.94
C PRO A 116 -8.95 -13.52 0.22
N TYR A 117 -8.96 -12.98 1.44
CA TYR A 117 -9.33 -13.74 2.64
C TYR A 117 -10.74 -14.35 2.49
N SER A 118 -11.70 -13.56 2.02
CA SER A 118 -13.04 -14.01 1.63
C SER A 118 -13.60 -13.18 0.48
N ASP A 119 -14.68 -13.65 -0.15
CA ASP A 119 -15.33 -12.95 -1.26
C ASP A 119 -15.90 -11.58 -0.85
N SER A 120 -16.12 -11.36 0.45
CA SER A 120 -16.68 -10.11 0.97
C SER A 120 -15.65 -8.97 1.08
N VAL A 121 -14.35 -9.27 1.03
CA VAL A 121 -13.29 -8.26 1.24
C VAL A 121 -13.46 -7.09 0.28
N THR A 122 -13.60 -7.36 -1.03
CA THR A 122 -13.69 -6.29 -2.04
C THR A 122 -14.95 -5.44 -1.87
N SER A 123 -16.11 -6.06 -1.61
CA SER A 123 -17.37 -5.32 -1.45
C SER A 123 -17.37 -4.47 -0.18
N LYS A 124 -16.82 -4.99 0.94
CA LYS A 124 -16.69 -4.23 2.20
C LYS A 124 -15.75 -3.04 2.07
N ILE A 125 -14.59 -3.20 1.43
CA ILE A 125 -13.64 -2.09 1.21
C ILE A 125 -14.29 -0.98 0.36
N ARG A 126 -15.04 -1.35 -0.69
CA ARG A 126 -15.77 -0.37 -1.52
C ARG A 126 -16.89 0.34 -0.77
N SER A 127 -17.64 -0.40 0.07
CA SER A 127 -18.68 0.20 0.93
C SER A 127 -18.08 1.21 1.88
N LEU A 128 -17.02 0.83 2.61
CA LEU A 128 -16.33 1.71 3.55
C LEU A 128 -15.89 3.03 2.90
N HIS A 129 -15.25 2.94 1.74
CA HIS A 129 -14.83 4.14 1.02
C HIS A 129 -16.04 5.01 0.62
N SER A 130 -17.14 4.40 0.20
CA SER A 130 -18.39 5.12 -0.12
C SER A 130 -19.02 5.76 1.14
N ASP A 131 -18.86 5.13 2.30
CA ASP A 131 -19.30 5.61 3.61
C ASP A 131 -18.35 6.66 4.24
N GLY A 132 -17.40 7.16 3.45
CA GLY A 132 -16.46 8.21 3.86
C GLY A 132 -15.31 7.73 4.73
N TYR A 133 -15.04 6.42 4.79
CA TYR A 133 -13.84 5.93 5.45
C TYR A 133 -12.61 6.12 4.58
N ARG A 134 -11.54 6.58 5.21
CA ARG A 134 -10.20 6.45 4.67
C ARG A 134 -9.67 5.05 4.94
N VAL A 135 -9.28 4.35 3.87
CA VAL A 135 -8.75 2.98 3.94
C VAL A 135 -7.22 3.04 4.09
N VAL A 136 -6.70 2.34 5.10
CA VAL A 136 -5.26 2.28 5.39
C VAL A 136 -4.84 0.84 5.70
N ILE A 137 -3.68 0.43 5.22
CA ILE A 137 -3.11 -0.90 5.52
C ILE A 137 -1.83 -0.73 6.34
N PHE A 138 -1.71 -1.52 7.41
CA PHE A 138 -0.53 -1.57 8.29
C PHE A 138 -0.02 -3.00 8.38
N SER A 139 1.13 -3.31 7.77
CA SER A 139 1.66 -4.68 7.66
C SER A 139 3.08 -4.80 8.21
N ASN A 140 3.33 -5.89 8.94
CA ASN A 140 4.64 -6.23 9.49
C ASN A 140 5.41 -7.16 8.52
N GLN A 141 6.38 -6.64 7.77
CA GLN A 141 7.20 -7.40 6.79
C GLN A 141 8.67 -7.47 7.20
N GLY A 142 8.93 -7.93 8.43
CA GLY A 142 10.27 -7.99 9.04
C GLY A 142 11.28 -8.87 8.29
N GLY A 143 10.84 -9.68 7.33
CA GLY A 143 11.70 -10.46 6.44
C GLY A 143 12.41 -9.62 5.37
N LEU A 144 11.95 -8.39 5.12
CA LEU A 144 12.58 -7.47 4.15
C LEU A 144 13.85 -6.81 4.71
N GLY A 145 13.80 -6.34 5.97
CA GLY A 145 14.89 -5.54 6.53
C GLY A 145 15.18 -4.31 5.68
N ASP A 146 16.42 -4.17 5.22
CA ASP A 146 16.84 -3.10 4.29
C ASP A 146 16.75 -3.49 2.81
N LYS A 147 16.42 -4.74 2.51
CA LYS A 147 16.26 -5.22 1.13
C LYS A 147 14.84 -4.90 0.65
N VAL A 148 14.64 -3.63 0.27
CA VAL A 148 13.35 -3.08 -0.15
C VAL A 148 13.19 -2.97 -1.68
N GLU A 149 14.08 -3.61 -2.44
CA GLU A 149 14.02 -3.72 -3.89
C GLU A 149 14.25 -5.18 -4.30
N GLY A 150 13.54 -5.64 -5.32
CA GLY A 150 13.69 -7.00 -5.82
C GLY A 150 13.05 -8.06 -4.93
N GLY A 151 12.93 -9.28 -5.46
CA GLY A 151 12.55 -10.47 -4.69
C GLY A 151 11.30 -10.28 -3.83
N LYS A 152 11.43 -10.51 -2.52
CA LYS A 152 10.31 -10.41 -1.57
C LYS A 152 9.68 -9.01 -1.51
N ALA A 153 10.47 -7.95 -1.69
CA ALA A 153 9.94 -6.59 -1.67
C ALA A 153 8.98 -6.36 -2.85
N ASP A 154 9.33 -6.86 -4.04
CA ASP A 154 8.48 -6.75 -5.22
C ASP A 154 7.20 -7.58 -5.10
N VAL A 155 7.27 -8.76 -4.45
CA VAL A 155 6.06 -9.54 -4.13
C VAL A 155 5.14 -8.76 -3.20
N VAL A 156 5.67 -8.15 -2.13
CA VAL A 156 4.86 -7.31 -1.22
C VAL A 156 4.22 -6.14 -1.95
N ARG A 157 4.99 -5.42 -2.80
CA ARG A 157 4.48 -4.31 -3.60
C ARG A 157 3.39 -4.76 -4.57
N GLY A 158 3.65 -5.83 -5.32
CA GLY A 158 2.73 -6.38 -6.29
C GLY A 158 1.40 -6.78 -5.68
N ARG A 159 1.41 -7.42 -4.50
CA ARG A 159 0.17 -7.77 -3.77
C ARG A 159 -0.66 -6.52 -3.45
N LEU A 160 -0.03 -5.48 -2.90
CA LEU A 160 -0.73 -4.24 -2.54
C LEU A 160 -1.21 -3.48 -3.79
N ASP A 161 -0.44 -3.48 -4.87
CA ASP A 161 -0.84 -2.83 -6.13
C ASP A 161 -1.98 -3.59 -6.83
N GLU A 162 -1.97 -4.92 -6.80
CA GLU A 162 -3.06 -5.77 -7.29
C GLU A 162 -4.36 -5.52 -6.50
N LEU A 163 -4.30 -5.44 -5.16
CA LEU A 163 -5.46 -5.08 -4.33
C LEU A 163 -6.04 -3.73 -4.73
N GLY A 164 -5.20 -2.73 -4.98
CA GLY A 164 -5.64 -1.41 -5.47
C GLY A 164 -6.35 -1.48 -6.82
N GLY A 165 -5.82 -2.28 -7.74
CA GLY A 165 -6.45 -2.53 -9.03
C GLY A 165 -7.80 -3.25 -8.92
N VAL A 166 -7.92 -4.21 -8.01
CA VAL A 166 -9.17 -4.97 -7.78
C VAL A 166 -10.23 -4.11 -7.09
N TRP A 167 -9.85 -3.39 -6.03
CA TRP A 167 -10.83 -2.61 -5.26
C TRP A 167 -11.29 -1.37 -6.01
N GLY A 168 -10.41 -0.73 -6.78
CA GLY A 168 -10.67 0.58 -7.39
C GLY A 168 -10.77 1.72 -6.36
N VAL A 169 -10.48 1.44 -5.10
CA VAL A 169 -10.52 2.36 -3.96
C VAL A 169 -9.13 2.93 -3.69
N PRO A 170 -8.98 4.24 -3.47
CA PRO A 170 -7.71 4.81 -3.05
C PRO A 170 -7.39 4.41 -1.60
N PHE A 171 -6.15 4.01 -1.36
CA PHE A 171 -5.66 3.69 -0.01
C PHE A 171 -4.17 3.96 0.14
N THR A 172 -3.74 4.11 1.38
CA THR A 172 -2.32 4.17 1.76
C THR A 172 -1.92 2.87 2.46
N ALA A 173 -0.74 2.33 2.18
CA ALA A 173 -0.20 1.20 2.92
C ALA A 173 1.17 1.51 3.51
N PHE A 174 1.36 1.02 4.72
CA PHE A 174 2.57 1.16 5.51
C PHE A 174 3.07 -0.24 5.85
N VAL A 175 4.32 -0.49 5.47
CA VAL A 175 4.97 -1.79 5.57
C VAL A 175 6.21 -1.65 6.44
N ALA A 176 6.11 -2.09 7.69
CA ALA A 176 7.23 -2.11 8.62
C ALA A 176 8.21 -3.22 8.21
N THR A 177 9.38 -2.83 7.69
CA THR A 177 10.38 -3.77 7.15
C THR A 177 11.36 -4.27 8.21
N GLY A 178 11.44 -3.56 9.34
CA GLY A 178 12.30 -3.89 10.48
C GLY A 178 11.74 -4.99 11.39
N ARG A 179 12.64 -5.66 12.11
CA ARG A 179 12.31 -6.55 13.24
C ARG A 179 12.34 -5.78 14.55
N SER A 180 11.70 -6.33 15.59
CA SER A 180 11.85 -5.79 16.94
C SER A 180 13.33 -5.74 17.34
N GLY A 181 13.74 -4.66 18.03
CA GLY A 181 15.13 -4.41 18.41
C GLY A 181 16.06 -3.94 17.28
N SER A 182 15.60 -3.87 16.02
CA SER A 182 16.42 -3.28 14.94
C SER A 182 16.53 -1.75 15.09
N LYS A 183 17.70 -1.19 14.79
CA LYS A 183 17.91 0.27 14.76
C LYS A 183 16.90 0.90 13.78
N GLY A 184 16.03 1.76 14.28
CA GLY A 184 14.97 2.44 13.51
C GLY A 184 13.68 1.64 13.30
N GLY A 185 13.71 0.30 13.37
CA GLY A 185 12.57 -0.55 13.00
C GLY A 185 11.64 -0.97 14.13
N GLY A 186 11.97 -0.65 15.39
CA GLY A 186 11.11 -0.97 16.54
C GLY A 186 9.78 -0.21 16.51
N LYS A 187 9.82 1.12 16.27
CA LYS A 187 8.65 2.00 16.46
C LYS A 187 7.53 1.79 15.45
N CYS A 188 7.85 1.40 14.20
CA CYS A 188 6.85 1.17 13.17
C CYS A 188 6.32 -0.28 13.16
N ARG A 189 6.99 -1.23 13.81
CA ARG A 189 6.52 -2.62 13.82
C ARG A 189 5.38 -2.78 14.83
N LYS A 190 4.22 -3.26 14.39
CA LYS A 190 3.11 -3.62 15.31
C LYS A 190 3.62 -4.60 16.37
N PRO A 191 3.28 -4.43 17.66
CA PRO A 191 2.18 -3.59 18.17
C PRO A 191 2.52 -2.11 18.39
N GLU A 192 3.73 -1.64 18.08
CA GLU A 192 4.03 -0.20 18.19
C GLU A 192 3.20 0.64 17.20
N LYS A 193 2.83 1.85 17.63
CA LYS A 193 1.92 2.74 16.89
C LYS A 193 2.61 3.67 15.88
N GLY A 194 3.90 3.51 15.62
CA GLY A 194 4.66 4.45 14.78
C GLY A 194 4.15 4.55 13.34
N MET A 195 3.64 3.47 12.74
CA MET A 195 2.98 3.58 11.42
C MET A 195 1.72 4.43 11.47
N TRP A 196 0.93 4.32 12.55
CA TRP A 196 -0.28 5.11 12.74
C TRP A 196 0.05 6.59 12.96
N GLU A 197 1.04 6.89 13.80
CA GLU A 197 1.47 8.27 14.06
C GLU A 197 1.95 8.93 12.76
N TRP A 198 2.79 8.23 11.99
CA TRP A 198 3.25 8.68 10.67
C TRP A 198 2.08 8.89 9.69
N PHE A 199 1.11 7.98 9.68
CA PHE A 199 -0.09 8.11 8.88
C PHE A 199 -0.88 9.39 9.23
N VAL A 200 -1.14 9.64 10.51
CA VAL A 200 -1.95 10.80 10.94
C VAL A 200 -1.25 12.11 10.60
N GLU A 201 0.06 12.19 10.86
CA GLU A 201 0.87 13.38 10.63
C GLU A 201 1.00 13.70 9.14
N GLU A 202 1.48 12.74 8.34
CA GLU A 202 1.91 12.99 6.97
C GLU A 202 0.82 12.73 5.93
N HIS A 203 -0.10 11.81 6.20
CA HIS A 203 -1.06 11.32 5.20
C HIS A 203 -2.52 11.66 5.53
N ASN A 204 -2.84 11.95 6.79
CA ASN A 204 -4.13 12.47 7.21
C ASN A 204 -4.12 13.99 7.45
N ARG A 205 -3.03 14.68 7.05
CA ARG A 205 -2.86 16.14 7.15
C ARG A 205 -3.06 16.66 8.59
N GLY A 206 -2.67 15.88 9.58
CA GLY A 206 -2.85 16.20 11.00
C GLY A 206 -4.28 16.16 11.52
N VAL A 207 -5.28 15.80 10.69
CA VAL A 207 -6.65 15.58 11.16
C VAL A 207 -6.64 14.37 12.08
N ARG A 208 -7.03 14.57 13.35
CA ARG A 208 -7.07 13.49 14.32
C ARG A 208 -8.26 12.56 14.01
N PRO A 209 -8.01 11.25 13.82
CA PRO A 209 -9.08 10.27 13.69
C PRO A 209 -10.00 10.25 14.91
N ASP A 210 -11.29 10.02 14.67
CA ASP A 210 -12.26 9.76 15.72
C ASP A 210 -12.13 8.29 16.16
N SER A 211 -11.88 8.06 17.44
CA SER A 211 -11.70 6.71 17.99
C SER A 211 -12.98 5.88 18.00
N GLY A 212 -14.15 6.52 18.13
CA GLY A 212 -15.44 5.87 18.11
C GLY A 212 -15.84 5.40 16.71
N ASP A 213 -15.43 6.14 15.68
CA ASP A 213 -15.75 5.83 14.28
C ASP A 213 -14.60 5.22 13.49
N SER A 214 -13.46 4.92 14.12
CA SER A 214 -12.31 4.25 13.50
C SER A 214 -12.07 2.86 14.07
N PHE A 215 -11.52 1.98 13.25
CA PHE A 215 -11.25 0.60 13.64
C PHE A 215 -10.04 0.00 12.93
N PHE A 216 -9.49 -1.06 13.51
CA PHE A 216 -8.46 -1.91 12.95
C PHE A 216 -8.98 -3.33 12.79
N VAL A 217 -8.73 -3.97 11.65
CA VAL A 217 -9.01 -5.39 11.43
C VAL A 217 -7.69 -6.13 11.29
N GLY A 218 -7.50 -7.23 12.02
CA GLY A 218 -6.26 -8.02 11.99
C GLY A 218 -6.43 -9.42 12.54
N ASP A 219 -5.63 -10.38 12.08
CA ASP A 219 -5.70 -11.79 12.49
C ASP A 219 -4.85 -12.09 13.73
N ALA A 220 -3.83 -11.26 14.03
CA ALA A 220 -2.99 -11.41 15.22
C ALA A 220 -3.71 -10.90 16.48
N ALA A 221 -4.75 -11.61 16.92
CA ALA A 221 -5.66 -11.23 17.99
C ALA A 221 -5.35 -11.90 19.35
N GLY A 222 -4.29 -12.71 19.45
CA GLY A 222 -3.89 -13.40 20.69
C GLY A 222 -4.79 -14.57 21.08
N ARG A 223 -5.62 -15.07 20.17
CA ARG A 223 -6.47 -16.26 20.37
C ARG A 223 -5.62 -17.54 20.29
N GLN A 224 -6.17 -18.65 20.76
CA GLN A 224 -5.52 -19.95 20.58
C GLN A 224 -5.34 -20.26 19.10
N GLY A 225 -4.09 -20.46 18.67
CA GLY A 225 -3.74 -20.73 17.27
C GLY A 225 -3.34 -19.49 16.47
N ASP A 226 -3.57 -18.27 16.98
CA ASP A 226 -3.05 -17.06 16.35
C ASP A 226 -1.52 -17.03 16.45
N HIS A 227 -0.87 -16.46 15.44
CA HIS A 227 0.58 -16.36 15.39
C HIS A 227 1.16 -15.27 16.33
N GLY A 228 0.28 -14.47 16.95
CA GLY A 228 0.62 -13.41 17.90
C GLY A 228 -0.62 -12.57 18.26
N ASP A 229 -0.38 -11.49 19.01
CA ASP A 229 -1.39 -10.53 19.49
C ASP A 229 -1.12 -9.10 18.98
N CYS A 230 -0.25 -8.98 17.97
CA CYS A 230 0.30 -7.68 17.59
C CYS A 230 -0.74 -6.73 16.98
N ASP A 231 -1.83 -7.25 16.43
CA ASP A 231 -2.90 -6.45 15.81
C ASP A 231 -3.88 -5.90 16.85
N VAL A 232 -4.32 -6.74 17.79
CA VAL A 232 -5.19 -6.31 18.88
C VAL A 232 -4.49 -5.31 19.79
N GLU A 233 -3.20 -5.54 20.09
CA GLU A 233 -2.42 -4.62 20.91
C GLU A 233 -2.07 -3.32 20.15
N PHE A 234 -1.88 -3.38 18.82
CA PHE A 234 -1.75 -2.17 17.99
C PHE A 234 -3.02 -1.31 18.06
N ALA A 235 -4.19 -1.90 17.83
CA ALA A 235 -5.48 -1.20 17.90
C ALA A 235 -5.71 -0.56 19.27
N LYS A 236 -5.39 -1.29 20.34
CA LYS A 236 -5.49 -0.81 21.73
C LYS A 236 -4.54 0.35 22.01
N ARG A 237 -3.29 0.30 21.54
CA ARG A 237 -2.31 1.39 21.71
C ARG A 237 -2.66 2.64 20.92
N VAL A 238 -3.29 2.46 19.75
CA VAL A 238 -3.85 3.56 18.96
C VAL A 238 -5.12 4.13 19.63
N GLY A 239 -5.89 3.27 20.31
CA GLY A 239 -7.15 3.63 20.95
C GLY A 239 -8.35 3.59 20.00
N ILE A 240 -8.38 2.62 19.08
CA ILE A 240 -9.49 2.40 18.13
C ILE A 240 -10.09 1.00 18.31
N LYS A 241 -11.30 0.79 17.78
CA LYS A 241 -11.97 -0.51 17.83
C LYS A 241 -11.14 -1.58 17.11
N PHE A 242 -11.24 -2.82 17.56
CA PHE A 242 -10.59 -3.96 16.93
C PHE A 242 -11.62 -4.98 16.46
N PHE A 243 -11.39 -5.59 15.30
CA PHE A 243 -12.14 -6.72 14.80
C PHE A 243 -11.17 -7.77 14.24
N THR A 244 -11.54 -9.03 14.37
CA THR A 244 -10.89 -10.12 13.64
C THR A 244 -11.40 -10.19 12.21
N PRO A 245 -10.68 -10.83 11.28
CA PRO A 245 -11.14 -10.99 9.90
C PRO A 245 -12.45 -11.79 9.84
N GLU A 246 -12.64 -12.77 10.74
CA GLU A 246 -13.86 -13.58 10.79
C GLU A 246 -15.09 -12.74 11.18
N GLU A 247 -14.94 -11.90 12.21
CA GLU A 247 -16.00 -10.99 12.65
C GLU A 247 -16.32 -9.95 11.58
N TYR A 248 -15.30 -9.48 10.87
CA TYR A 248 -15.45 -8.38 9.94
C TYR A 248 -15.85 -8.81 8.53
N PHE A 249 -15.24 -9.85 7.98
CA PHE A 249 -15.44 -10.32 6.60
C PHE A 249 -16.24 -11.63 6.51
N GLY A 250 -16.62 -12.24 7.64
CA GLY A 250 -17.16 -13.60 7.68
C GLY A 250 -16.03 -14.64 7.64
N PRO A 251 -16.35 -15.94 7.57
CA PRO A 251 -15.33 -16.99 7.56
C PRO A 251 -14.40 -16.87 6.33
N GLU A 252 -13.16 -17.36 6.48
CA GLU A 252 -12.22 -17.50 5.38
C GLU A 252 -12.85 -18.26 4.20
N GLY A 253 -12.74 -17.70 3.00
CA GLY A 253 -13.16 -18.35 1.76
C GLY A 253 -12.31 -19.59 1.47
N ARG A 254 -12.81 -20.52 0.66
CA ARG A 254 -12.06 -21.70 0.21
C ARG A 254 -11.58 -21.51 -1.22
#